data_AF-A0AAV9IU03-F1
#
_entry.id   AF-A0AAV9IU03-F1
#
_cell.length_a   1.000
_cell.length_b   1.000
_cell.length_c   1.000
_cell.angle_alpha   90.00
_cell.angle_beta   90.00
_cell.angle_gamma   90.00
#
_symmetry.space_group_name_H-M   'P 1'
#
loop_
_entity.id
_entity.type
_entity.pdbx_description
1 polymer ?
#
loop_
_entity_poly.entity_id
_entity_poly.type
_entity_poly.pdbx_seq_one_letter_code
_entity_poly.pdbx_strand_id
1 'polypeptide(L)'
;MPAKQANRRQRLWRWLWLAAVALALLTHTCFRPSLADGAPGEPAAHPLAQQAQQAAAKAAPLDPELERQALLKELQERKRSLADPQVRDRLAALQEAIIGKQPLMQRIRERRERDVHHHQQGEHPHHQGPADARSHSSAGGPHIHDGYQVGTPLPLECLSPDNDTWTPIPCVDHQHPVQLLFGVDAAFRCRWPLYTEQAYEMLREAVAMRRAIHCRVPLDNEQETGHLRFFAPVTLSLWGIAEATHLHVNTHVNFVFHAHRGYILGAAAYSVRDRFQVVTRGDALQLHGKVHWFDGHEFVSYVHKPFQLPPPVVHRLTQYALLFAVVLFASSALFFYLLYQRVLKVRLAKQWDPTFKAD
;
A
#
# COMPACT_ATOMS: atom_id res chain seq x y z
N MET A 1 23.72 68.12 -29.68
CA MET A 1 22.87 67.89 -28.48
C MET A 1 22.27 66.45 -28.30
N PRO A 2 22.81 65.34 -28.85
CA PRO A 2 22.20 63.99 -28.65
C PRO A 2 22.60 63.27 -27.34
N ALA A 3 23.69 63.68 -26.68
CA ALA A 3 24.22 62.96 -25.51
C ALA A 3 23.30 62.97 -24.27
N LYS A 4 22.49 64.03 -24.08
CA LYS A 4 21.56 64.10 -22.94
C LYS A 4 20.34 63.16 -23.08
N GLN A 5 19.94 62.82 -24.30
CA GLN A 5 18.79 61.93 -24.53
C GLN A 5 19.13 60.45 -24.29
N ALA A 6 20.36 60.03 -24.61
CA ALA A 6 20.83 58.66 -24.39
C ALA A 6 20.85 58.29 -22.90
N ASN A 7 21.33 59.20 -22.05
CA ASN A 7 21.41 58.97 -20.59
C ASN A 7 20.01 58.84 -19.95
N ARG A 8 19.00 59.55 -20.47
CA ARG A 8 17.62 59.48 -19.98
C ARG A 8 16.97 58.11 -20.26
N ARG A 9 17.20 57.55 -21.45
CA ARG A 9 16.71 56.20 -21.80
C ARG A 9 17.37 55.11 -20.97
N GLN A 10 18.67 55.24 -20.69
CA GLN A 10 19.40 54.25 -19.89
C GLN A 10 18.97 54.25 -18.42
N ARG A 11 18.64 55.41 -17.85
CA ARG A 11 18.07 55.50 -16.49
C ARG A 11 16.68 54.86 -16.42
N LEU A 12 15.81 55.11 -17.41
CA LEU A 12 14.48 54.50 -17.49
C LEU A 12 14.52 52.97 -17.53
N TRP A 13 15.45 52.39 -18.31
CA TRP A 13 15.65 50.95 -18.37
C TRP A 13 16.12 50.34 -17.05
N ARG A 14 17.01 51.03 -16.32
CA ARG A 14 17.45 50.56 -14.99
C ARG A 14 16.30 50.57 -13.97
N TRP A 15 15.46 51.59 -13.99
CA TRP A 15 14.29 51.66 -13.10
C TRP A 15 13.25 50.59 -13.41
N LEU A 16 12.97 50.33 -14.70
CA LEU A 16 12.07 49.25 -15.11
C LEU A 16 12.59 47.87 -14.68
N TRP A 17 13.90 47.64 -14.79
CA TRP A 17 14.52 46.38 -14.37
C TRP A 17 14.47 46.19 -12.86
N LEU A 18 14.78 47.24 -12.08
CA LEU A 18 14.67 47.20 -10.62
C LEU A 18 13.22 47.00 -10.15
N ALA A 19 12.25 47.62 -10.83
CA ALA A 19 10.83 47.42 -10.53
C ALA A 19 10.39 45.98 -10.81
N ALA A 20 10.86 45.37 -11.91
CA ALA A 20 10.56 43.97 -12.23
C ALA A 20 11.16 42.99 -11.21
N VAL A 21 12.40 43.23 -10.75
CA VAL A 21 13.04 42.42 -9.70
C VAL A 21 12.33 42.58 -8.36
N ALA A 22 11.96 43.81 -7.98
CA ALA A 22 11.22 44.06 -6.75
C ALA A 22 9.84 43.37 -6.77
N LEU A 23 9.13 43.40 -7.90
CA LEU A 23 7.84 42.73 -8.06
C LEU A 23 7.98 41.19 -7.93
N ALA A 24 9.05 40.61 -8.48
CA ALA A 24 9.34 39.18 -8.34
C ALA A 24 9.72 38.77 -6.90
N LEU A 25 10.38 39.65 -6.15
CA LEU A 25 10.69 39.39 -4.73
C LEU A 25 9.45 39.53 -3.83
N LEU A 26 8.52 40.44 -4.18
CA LEU A 26 7.26 40.60 -3.46
C LEU A 26 6.31 39.42 -3.66
N THR A 27 6.30 38.77 -4.84
CA THR A 27 5.49 37.56 -5.05
C THR A 27 6.02 36.34 -4.30
N HIS A 28 7.30 36.32 -3.92
CA HIS A 28 7.91 35.25 -3.13
C HIS A 28 7.65 35.36 -1.61
N THR A 29 7.32 36.55 -1.08
CA THR A 29 7.14 36.76 0.37
C THR A 29 5.71 36.53 0.87
N CYS A 30 4.73 36.39 -0.02
CA CYS A 30 3.32 36.16 0.36
C CYS A 30 2.92 34.68 0.52
N PHE A 31 3.82 33.72 0.34
CA PHE A 31 3.49 32.29 0.46
C PHE A 31 3.91 31.73 1.82
N ARG A 32 3.13 32.06 2.86
CA ARG A 32 3.14 31.31 4.12
C ARG A 32 2.21 30.12 3.94
N PRO A 33 2.69 28.87 3.87
CA PRO A 33 1.80 27.71 3.93
C PRO A 33 1.12 27.74 5.31
N SER A 34 -0.19 28.03 5.31
CA SER A 34 -1.03 27.90 6.50
C SER A 34 -1.18 26.42 6.82
N LEU A 35 -0.21 25.85 7.53
CA LEU A 35 -0.43 24.66 8.36
C LEU A 35 -1.26 25.13 9.57
N ALA A 36 -2.58 24.99 9.45
CA ALA A 36 -3.47 25.10 10.59
C ALA A 36 -3.48 23.77 11.33
N ASP A 37 -2.54 23.61 12.27
CA ASP A 37 -2.64 22.63 13.34
C ASP A 37 -3.69 23.12 14.34
N GLY A 38 -4.85 22.47 14.33
CA GLY A 38 -5.86 22.62 15.38
C GLY A 38 -5.45 21.81 16.60
N ALA A 39 -4.66 22.40 17.50
CA ALA A 39 -4.48 21.91 18.85
C ALA A 39 -5.67 22.37 19.73
N PRO A 40 -6.47 21.46 20.32
CA PRO A 40 -7.49 21.86 21.27
C PRO A 40 -6.81 22.28 22.58
N GLY A 41 -7.18 23.47 23.05
CA GLY A 41 -6.70 24.07 24.28
C GLY A 41 -6.95 23.19 25.50
N GLU A 42 -5.95 23.16 26.36
CA GLU A 42 -5.91 22.52 27.67
C GLU A 42 -6.89 23.23 28.63
N PRO A 43 -7.98 22.57 29.08
CA PRO A 43 -8.86 23.17 30.06
C PRO A 43 -8.21 23.06 31.46
N ALA A 44 -8.16 24.20 32.16
CA ALA A 44 -7.69 24.29 33.54
C ALA A 44 -8.37 23.23 34.43
N ALA A 45 -7.56 22.42 35.11
CA ALA A 45 -8.00 21.33 35.96
C ALA A 45 -8.83 21.85 37.15
N HIS A 46 -10.12 21.52 37.16
CA HIS A 46 -11.00 21.71 38.31
C HIS A 46 -10.63 20.73 39.45
N PRO A 47 -10.54 21.18 40.72
CA PRO A 47 -10.15 20.34 41.86
C PRO A 47 -11.10 19.17 42.17
N LEU A 48 -12.30 19.16 41.58
CA LEU A 48 -13.25 18.03 41.69
C LEU A 48 -12.85 16.79 40.86
N ALA A 49 -12.08 16.96 39.78
CA ALA A 49 -11.65 15.84 38.94
C ALA A 49 -10.56 14.98 39.61
N GLN A 50 -9.68 15.60 40.41
CA GLN A 50 -8.65 14.90 41.16
C GLN A 50 -9.23 14.06 42.31
N GLN A 51 -10.30 14.53 42.96
CA GLN A 51 -10.99 13.75 44.00
C GLN A 51 -11.72 12.51 43.44
N ALA A 52 -12.30 12.60 42.23
CA ALA A 52 -12.92 11.45 41.56
C ALA A 52 -11.88 10.40 41.13
N GLN A 53 -10.71 10.83 40.64
CA GLN A 53 -9.61 9.93 40.27
C GLN A 53 -8.99 9.21 41.49
N GLN A 54 -8.86 9.90 42.62
CA GLN A 54 -8.35 9.29 43.87
C GLN A 54 -9.36 8.33 44.50
N ALA A 55 -10.67 8.55 44.33
CA ALA A 55 -11.70 7.61 44.75
C ALA A 55 -11.74 6.35 43.85
N ALA A 56 -11.55 6.49 42.53
CA ALA A 56 -11.48 5.37 41.60
C ALA A 56 -10.26 4.45 41.83
N ALA A 57 -9.14 5.01 42.30
CA ALA A 57 -7.91 4.26 42.59
C ALA A 57 -8.01 3.35 43.84
N LYS A 58 -9.05 3.51 44.67
CA LYS A 58 -9.28 2.67 45.88
C LYS A 58 -10.27 1.51 45.66
N ALA A 59 -10.93 1.43 44.51
CA ALA A 59 -11.78 0.30 44.17
C ALA A 59 -10.90 -0.87 43.69
N ALA A 60 -11.11 -2.06 44.26
CA ALA A 60 -10.44 -3.26 43.78
C ALA A 60 -10.68 -3.43 42.26
N PRO A 61 -9.67 -3.78 41.46
CA PRO A 61 -9.83 -3.89 40.02
C PRO A 61 -10.88 -4.96 39.70
N LEU A 62 -12.06 -4.52 39.25
CA LEU A 62 -13.06 -5.41 38.69
C LEU A 62 -12.44 -6.14 37.49
N ASP A 63 -12.85 -7.39 37.28
CA ASP A 63 -12.44 -8.13 36.09
C ASP A 63 -12.89 -7.35 34.82
N PRO A 64 -11.97 -6.96 33.91
CA PRO A 64 -12.30 -6.16 32.72
C PRO A 64 -13.38 -6.79 31.85
N GLU A 65 -13.52 -8.12 31.84
CA GLU A 65 -14.60 -8.79 31.12
C GLU A 65 -15.97 -8.50 31.75
N LEU A 66 -16.06 -8.54 33.08
CA LEU A 66 -17.28 -8.21 33.82
C LEU A 66 -17.66 -6.73 33.64
N GLU A 67 -16.66 -5.84 33.66
CA GLU A 67 -16.88 -4.40 33.42
C GLU A 67 -17.37 -4.14 31.98
N ARG A 68 -16.79 -4.83 30.99
CA ARG A 68 -17.24 -4.74 29.59
C ARG A 68 -18.68 -5.21 29.44
N GLN A 69 -19.03 -6.34 30.06
CA GLN A 69 -20.40 -6.87 30.03
C GLN A 69 -21.40 -5.91 30.68
N ALA A 70 -21.04 -5.29 31.81
CA ALA A 70 -21.88 -4.27 32.45
C ALA A 70 -22.09 -3.05 31.54
N LEU A 71 -21.03 -2.55 30.90
CA LEU A 71 -21.11 -1.41 30.00
C LEU A 71 -21.95 -1.71 28.75
N LEU A 72 -21.82 -2.92 28.18
CA LEU A 72 -22.65 -3.38 27.06
C LEU A 72 -24.12 -3.50 27.46
N LYS A 73 -24.41 -3.96 28.68
CA LYS A 73 -25.77 -4.02 29.21
C LYS A 73 -26.37 -2.61 29.38
N GLU A 74 -25.61 -1.65 29.88
CA GLU A 74 -26.06 -0.25 29.99
C GLU A 74 -26.34 0.38 28.61
N LEU A 75 -25.54 0.05 27.59
CA LEU A 75 -25.78 0.46 26.21
C LEU A 75 -27.08 -0.16 25.64
N GLN A 76 -27.32 -1.45 25.89
CA GLN A 76 -28.55 -2.13 25.47
C GLN A 76 -29.80 -1.55 26.14
N GLU A 77 -29.71 -1.23 27.43
CA GLU A 77 -30.78 -0.57 28.21
C GLU A 77 -30.95 0.92 27.86
N ARG A 78 -30.18 1.45 26.89
CA ARG A 78 -30.14 2.86 26.48
C ARG A 78 -29.83 3.83 27.62
N LYS A 79 -29.20 3.36 28.70
CA LYS A 79 -28.72 4.19 29.81
C LYS A 79 -27.49 4.99 29.42
N ARG A 80 -26.74 4.52 28.42
CA ARG A 80 -25.62 5.22 27.77
C ARG A 80 -25.75 5.18 26.26
N SER A 81 -25.00 6.07 25.59
CA SER A 81 -24.94 6.15 24.13
C SER A 81 -23.54 5.84 23.63
N LEU A 82 -23.44 5.10 22.53
CA LEU A 82 -22.19 4.87 21.79
C LEU A 82 -21.66 6.16 21.11
N ALA A 83 -22.49 7.20 20.99
CA ALA A 83 -22.04 8.50 20.49
C ALA A 83 -21.17 9.26 21.52
N ASP A 84 -21.23 8.88 22.80
CA ASP A 84 -20.40 9.47 23.84
C ASP A 84 -18.94 9.01 23.68
N PRO A 85 -17.97 9.93 23.47
CA PRO A 85 -16.55 9.58 23.38
C PRO A 85 -16.05 8.83 24.61
N GLN A 86 -16.51 9.15 25.82
CA GLN A 86 -16.02 8.49 27.05
C GLN A 86 -16.39 7.00 27.08
N VAL A 87 -17.57 6.65 26.55
CA VAL A 87 -18.02 5.26 26.48
C VAL A 87 -17.21 4.47 25.44
N ARG A 88 -16.89 5.10 24.30
CA ARG A 88 -16.03 4.49 23.26
C ARG A 88 -14.62 4.25 23.77
N ASP A 89 -14.02 5.26 24.40
CA ASP A 89 -12.66 5.18 24.93
C ASP A 89 -12.57 4.11 26.04
N ARG A 90 -13.59 4.04 26.91
CA ARG A 90 -13.64 3.01 27.96
C ARG A 90 -13.80 1.61 27.37
N LEU A 91 -14.65 1.43 26.36
CA LEU A 91 -14.85 0.15 25.70
C LEU A 91 -13.58 -0.31 24.98
N ALA A 92 -12.84 0.61 24.34
CA ALA A 92 -11.55 0.34 23.71
C ALA A 92 -10.50 -0.11 24.75
N ALA A 93 -10.38 0.63 25.86
CA ALA A 93 -9.44 0.28 26.94
C ALA A 93 -9.75 -1.10 27.58
N LEU A 94 -11.04 -1.42 27.78
CA LEU A 94 -11.45 -2.74 28.27
C LEU A 94 -11.12 -3.85 27.27
N GLN A 95 -11.35 -3.60 25.97
CA GLN A 95 -11.03 -4.55 24.91
C GLN A 95 -9.51 -4.82 24.85
N GLU A 96 -8.67 -3.79 24.95
CA GLU A 96 -7.21 -3.95 25.01
C GLU A 96 -6.78 -4.76 26.25
N ALA A 97 -7.37 -4.50 27.41
CA ALA A 97 -7.08 -5.24 28.63
C ALA A 97 -7.44 -6.73 28.52
N ILE A 98 -8.56 -7.06 27.85
CA ILE A 98 -8.98 -8.44 27.60
C ILE A 98 -8.03 -9.14 26.61
N ILE A 99 -7.66 -8.46 25.51
CA ILE A 99 -6.68 -8.98 24.54
C ILE A 99 -5.33 -9.26 25.23
N GLY A 100 -4.89 -8.34 26.10
CA GLY A 100 -3.65 -8.49 26.87
C GLY A 100 -3.64 -9.69 27.83
N LYS A 101 -4.81 -10.11 28.33
CA LYS A 101 -4.96 -11.32 29.17
C LYS A 101 -5.06 -12.62 28.39
N GLN A 102 -5.16 -12.59 27.05
CA GLN A 102 -5.24 -13.84 26.28
C GLN A 102 -3.94 -14.66 26.43
N PRO A 103 -4.03 -16.00 26.63
CA PRO A 103 -2.86 -16.85 26.85
C PRO A 103 -1.81 -16.80 25.72
N LEU A 104 -2.24 -16.49 24.50
CA LEU A 104 -1.33 -16.31 23.36
C LEU A 104 -0.49 -15.04 23.51
N MET A 105 -1.11 -13.92 23.89
CA MET A 105 -0.43 -12.64 24.08
C MET A 105 0.51 -12.67 25.28
N GLN A 106 0.12 -13.38 26.36
CA GLN A 106 1.03 -13.66 27.49
C GLN A 106 2.27 -14.44 27.05
N ARG A 107 2.10 -15.51 26.26
CA ARG A 107 3.24 -16.27 25.72
C ARG A 107 4.17 -15.44 24.84
N ILE A 108 3.62 -14.54 24.02
CA ILE A 108 4.41 -13.60 23.20
C ILE A 108 5.20 -12.63 24.09
N ARG A 109 4.56 -12.08 25.13
CA ARG A 109 5.20 -11.16 26.08
C ARG A 109 6.31 -11.84 26.87
N GLU A 110 6.07 -13.02 27.42
CA GLU A 110 7.09 -13.82 28.12
C GLU A 110 8.26 -14.18 27.20
N ARG A 111 8.00 -14.45 25.91
CA ARG A 111 9.06 -14.70 24.93
C ARG A 111 9.92 -13.45 24.73
N ARG A 112 9.31 -12.28 24.52
CA ARG A 112 10.05 -11.01 24.42
C ARG A 112 10.85 -10.69 25.68
N GLU A 113 10.29 -10.90 26.87
CA GLU A 113 10.99 -10.66 28.13
C GLU A 113 12.19 -11.61 28.31
N ARG A 114 12.07 -12.88 27.89
CA ARG A 114 13.21 -13.81 27.82
C ARG A 114 14.28 -13.37 26.83
N ASP A 115 13.89 -12.92 25.64
CA ASP A 115 14.83 -12.48 24.60
C ASP A 115 15.61 -11.23 25.04
N VAL A 116 14.95 -10.29 25.73
CA VAL A 116 15.60 -9.11 26.32
C VAL A 116 16.58 -9.48 27.43
N HIS A 117 16.23 -10.45 28.29
CA HIS A 117 17.14 -10.92 29.33
C HIS A 117 18.34 -11.70 28.78
N HIS A 118 18.18 -12.46 27.71
CA HIS A 118 19.30 -13.13 27.05
C HIS A 118 20.27 -12.16 26.37
N HIS A 119 19.82 -10.98 25.92
CA HIS A 119 20.71 -9.95 25.40
C HIS A 119 21.49 -9.18 26.48
N GLN A 120 21.02 -9.14 27.73
CA GLN A 120 21.71 -8.45 28.82
C GLN A 120 22.73 -9.33 29.58
N GLN A 121 22.68 -10.65 29.45
CA GLN A 121 23.59 -11.58 30.14
C GLN A 121 24.73 -12.12 29.25
N GLY A 122 25.12 -11.39 28.21
CA GLY A 122 26.22 -11.74 27.32
C GLY A 122 27.61 -11.60 27.94
N GLU A 123 27.95 -12.41 28.95
CA GLU A 123 29.30 -12.96 29.09
C GLU A 123 29.31 -14.30 28.37
N HIS A 124 29.87 -14.32 27.16
CA HIS A 124 30.12 -15.53 26.39
C HIS A 124 31.09 -16.44 27.18
N PRO A 125 30.69 -17.66 27.60
CA PRO A 125 31.66 -18.64 28.01
C PRO A 125 32.42 -19.10 26.76
N HIS A 126 33.74 -18.93 26.77
CA HIS A 126 34.66 -19.56 25.82
C HIS A 126 34.55 -21.09 25.93
N HIS A 127 33.61 -21.70 25.22
CA HIS A 127 33.63 -23.13 24.98
C HIS A 127 34.60 -23.43 23.83
N GLN A 128 35.83 -23.83 24.19
CA GLN A 128 36.75 -24.54 23.29
C GLN A 128 36.20 -25.95 23.05
N GLY A 129 35.33 -26.08 22.05
CA GLY A 129 34.95 -27.37 21.47
C GLY A 129 35.95 -27.84 20.41
N PRO A 130 36.06 -29.16 20.17
CA PRO A 130 37.05 -29.75 19.28
C PRO A 130 36.89 -29.28 17.81
N ALA A 131 38.04 -29.10 17.17
CA ALA A 131 38.28 -28.29 15.97
C ALA A 131 37.79 -28.85 14.61
N ASP A 132 36.75 -29.70 14.57
CA ASP A 132 36.35 -30.40 13.34
C ASP A 132 34.87 -30.20 12.93
N ALA A 133 34.27 -29.06 13.28
CA ALA A 133 33.00 -28.64 12.69
C ALA A 133 33.27 -27.66 11.54
N ARG A 134 33.35 -28.18 10.31
CA ARG A 134 33.28 -27.39 9.08
C ARG A 134 32.04 -26.49 9.16
N SER A 135 32.26 -25.22 9.47
CA SER A 135 31.22 -24.21 9.39
C SER A 135 30.79 -24.12 7.93
N HIS A 136 29.63 -24.69 7.61
CA HIS A 136 28.89 -24.30 6.42
C HIS A 136 28.40 -22.87 6.63
N SER A 137 29.33 -21.91 6.52
CA SER A 137 29.00 -20.52 6.25
C SER A 137 28.34 -20.52 4.88
N SER A 138 27.01 -20.66 4.89
CA SER A 138 26.17 -20.49 3.73
C SER A 138 26.53 -19.16 3.09
N ALA A 139 27.22 -19.23 1.96
CA ALA A 139 27.48 -18.09 1.07
C ALA A 139 26.16 -17.64 0.40
N GLY A 140 25.10 -17.47 1.20
CA GLY A 140 23.82 -16.95 0.78
C GLY A 140 23.98 -15.45 0.61
N GLY A 141 24.29 -15.04 -0.62
CA GLY A 141 24.09 -13.65 -1.02
C GLY A 141 22.64 -13.22 -0.78
N PRO A 142 22.36 -11.91 -0.69
CA PRO A 142 20.99 -11.44 -0.55
C PRO A 142 20.12 -12.01 -1.67
N HIS A 143 19.06 -12.74 -1.29
CA HIS A 143 18.06 -13.23 -2.23
C HIS A 143 17.25 -12.02 -2.71
N ILE A 144 17.40 -11.68 -3.99
CA ILE A 144 16.66 -10.59 -4.64
C ILE A 144 15.51 -11.24 -5.41
N HIS A 145 14.28 -11.01 -4.95
CA HIS A 145 13.08 -11.49 -5.62
C HIS A 145 12.56 -10.40 -6.57
N ASP A 146 12.17 -10.77 -7.78
CA ASP A 146 11.56 -9.83 -8.72
C ASP A 146 10.05 -9.71 -8.47
N GLY A 147 9.61 -8.48 -8.19
CA GLY A 147 8.18 -8.18 -8.08
C GLY A 147 7.46 -8.30 -9.42
N TYR A 148 6.16 -8.63 -9.36
CA TYR A 148 5.28 -8.64 -10.52
C TYR A 148 5.10 -7.25 -11.13
N GLN A 149 5.03 -7.21 -12.46
CA GLN A 149 4.54 -6.05 -13.19
C GLN A 149 3.02 -6.11 -13.29
N VAL A 150 2.36 -4.95 -13.33
CA VAL A 150 0.91 -4.89 -13.51
C VAL A 150 0.55 -5.50 -14.86
N GLY A 151 -0.42 -6.42 -14.86
CA GLY A 151 -0.84 -7.17 -16.04
C GLY A 151 -0.06 -8.45 -16.30
N THR A 152 0.97 -8.78 -15.50
CA THR A 152 1.65 -10.08 -15.61
C THR A 152 0.67 -11.21 -15.27
N PRO A 153 0.62 -12.30 -16.06
CA PRO A 153 -0.18 -13.46 -15.72
C PRO A 153 0.27 -14.11 -14.41
N LEU A 154 -0.70 -14.39 -13.54
CA LEU A 154 -0.55 -15.00 -12.24
C LEU A 154 -1.25 -16.36 -12.26
N PRO A 155 -0.52 -17.48 -12.19
CA PRO A 155 -1.12 -18.79 -12.13
C PRO A 155 -1.80 -19.01 -10.77
N LEU A 156 -3.04 -19.50 -10.79
CA LEU A 156 -3.73 -20.02 -9.62
C LEU A 156 -3.62 -21.55 -9.63
N GLU A 157 -2.82 -22.08 -8.72
CA GLU A 157 -2.59 -23.52 -8.56
C GLU A 157 -3.50 -24.06 -7.47
N CYS A 158 -4.17 -25.18 -7.70
CA CYS A 158 -4.94 -25.88 -6.67
C CYS A 158 -4.42 -27.28 -6.45
N LEU A 159 -4.64 -27.79 -5.24
CA LEU A 159 -4.30 -29.15 -4.88
C LEU A 159 -5.22 -30.11 -5.64
N SER A 160 -4.64 -30.88 -6.55
CA SER A 160 -5.35 -31.89 -7.32
C SER A 160 -5.82 -33.03 -6.43
N PRO A 161 -7.09 -33.47 -6.53
CA PRO A 161 -7.61 -34.56 -5.71
C PRO A 161 -7.06 -35.94 -6.13
N ASP A 162 -6.45 -36.05 -7.33
CA ASP A 162 -5.98 -37.32 -7.87
C ASP A 162 -4.61 -37.76 -7.32
N ASN A 163 -3.75 -36.80 -7.00
CA ASN A 163 -2.33 -37.06 -6.70
C ASN A 163 -1.71 -36.10 -5.69
N ASP A 164 -2.52 -35.24 -5.05
CA ASP A 164 -2.06 -34.21 -4.10
C ASP A 164 -0.93 -33.31 -4.65
N THR A 165 -0.89 -33.12 -5.97
CA THR A 165 0.03 -32.17 -6.62
C THR A 165 -0.66 -30.84 -6.86
N TRP A 166 0.12 -29.76 -6.84
CA TRP A 166 -0.36 -28.43 -7.17
C TRP A 166 -0.40 -28.25 -8.68
N THR A 167 -1.60 -28.13 -9.23
CA THR A 167 -1.81 -27.97 -10.68
C THR A 167 -2.62 -26.72 -10.96
N PRO A 168 -2.39 -26.03 -12.09
CA PRO A 168 -3.23 -24.91 -12.49
C PRO A 168 -4.70 -25.34 -12.63
N ILE A 169 -5.65 -24.49 -12.21
CA ILE A 169 -7.08 -24.80 -12.33
C ILE A 169 -7.44 -25.03 -13.81
N PRO A 170 -7.97 -26.22 -14.17
CA PRO A 170 -8.39 -26.49 -15.54
C PRO A 170 -9.65 -25.69 -15.87
N CYS A 171 -9.70 -25.13 -17.07
CA CYS A 171 -10.80 -24.30 -17.53
C CYS A 171 -11.20 -24.64 -18.96
N VAL A 172 -12.43 -25.11 -19.20
CA VAL A 172 -12.84 -25.59 -20.53
C VAL A 172 -12.90 -24.47 -21.57
N ASP A 173 -13.30 -23.27 -21.18
CA ASP A 173 -13.51 -22.15 -22.11
C ASP A 173 -12.19 -21.55 -22.62
N HIS A 174 -11.08 -21.87 -21.98
CA HIS A 174 -9.78 -21.29 -22.30
C HIS A 174 -8.81 -22.39 -22.76
N GLN A 175 -8.03 -22.11 -23.80
CA GLN A 175 -6.93 -22.98 -24.22
C GLN A 175 -5.82 -23.09 -23.16
N HIS A 176 -5.83 -22.20 -22.17
CA HIS A 176 -4.86 -22.11 -21.10
C HIS A 176 -5.58 -22.24 -19.75
N PRO A 177 -4.92 -22.74 -18.70
CA PRO A 177 -5.49 -22.77 -17.36
C PRO A 177 -5.83 -21.36 -16.86
N VAL A 178 -6.61 -21.28 -15.77
CA VAL A 178 -6.99 -19.99 -15.18
C VAL A 178 -5.75 -19.16 -14.88
N GLN A 179 -5.67 -17.99 -15.51
CA GLN A 179 -4.66 -16.98 -15.25
C GLN A 179 -5.33 -15.70 -14.80
N LEU A 180 -4.94 -15.21 -13.63
CA LEU A 180 -5.33 -13.90 -13.15
C LEU A 180 -4.29 -12.88 -13.63
N LEU A 181 -4.63 -11.62 -13.76
CA LEU A 181 -3.67 -10.58 -14.13
C LEU A 181 -3.29 -9.81 -12.87
N PHE A 182 -1.99 -9.77 -12.56
CA PHE A 182 -1.48 -9.11 -11.37
C PHE A 182 -1.85 -7.61 -11.37
N GLY A 183 -2.46 -7.13 -10.29
CA GLY A 183 -2.82 -5.73 -10.13
C GLY A 183 -3.91 -5.20 -11.06
N VAL A 184 -4.64 -6.07 -11.77
CA VAL A 184 -5.73 -5.68 -12.68
C VAL A 184 -7.06 -6.22 -12.17
N ASP A 185 -7.96 -5.30 -11.84
CA ASP A 185 -9.34 -5.64 -11.52
C ASP A 185 -10.03 -6.19 -12.78
N ALA A 186 -10.54 -7.43 -12.69
CA ALA A 186 -11.08 -8.14 -13.85
C ALA A 186 -12.31 -8.97 -13.47
N ALA A 187 -13.09 -9.34 -14.49
CA ALA A 187 -14.11 -10.37 -14.33
C ALA A 187 -13.46 -11.75 -14.43
N PHE A 188 -13.78 -12.63 -13.50
CA PHE A 188 -13.40 -14.04 -13.54
C PHE A 188 -14.54 -14.85 -14.14
N ARG A 189 -14.23 -15.74 -15.08
CA ARG A 189 -15.15 -16.74 -15.62
C ARG A 189 -14.39 -18.01 -15.91
N CYS A 190 -14.88 -19.14 -15.44
CA CYS A 190 -14.30 -20.42 -15.77
C CYS A 190 -15.31 -21.56 -15.70
N ARG A 191 -15.33 -22.42 -16.72
CA ARG A 191 -15.99 -23.73 -16.63
C ARG A 191 -15.02 -24.78 -16.13
N TRP A 192 -15.14 -25.14 -14.86
CA TRP A 192 -14.32 -26.15 -14.20
C TRP A 192 -14.84 -27.55 -14.54
N PRO A 193 -14.09 -28.39 -15.28
CA PRO A 193 -14.55 -29.73 -15.62
C PRO A 193 -14.60 -30.67 -14.40
N LEU A 194 -15.68 -31.44 -14.29
CA LEU A 194 -15.89 -32.48 -13.27
C LEU A 194 -15.90 -33.88 -13.92
N TYR A 195 -14.95 -34.12 -14.82
CA TYR A 195 -14.89 -35.35 -15.62
C TYR A 195 -14.39 -36.57 -14.83
N THR A 196 -13.61 -36.36 -13.76
CA THR A 196 -13.15 -37.43 -12.88
C THR A 196 -14.05 -37.58 -11.67
N GLU A 197 -14.14 -38.81 -11.14
CA GLU A 197 -14.87 -39.11 -9.91
C GLU A 197 -14.33 -38.31 -8.72
N GLN A 198 -13.00 -38.19 -8.65
CA GLN A 198 -12.28 -37.50 -7.60
C GLN A 198 -12.60 -35.99 -7.59
N ALA A 199 -12.70 -35.36 -8.77
CA ALA A 199 -13.08 -33.95 -8.87
C ALA A 199 -14.52 -33.72 -8.43
N TYR A 200 -15.46 -34.58 -8.84
CA TYR A 200 -16.86 -34.50 -8.41
C TYR A 200 -17.00 -34.73 -6.90
N GLU A 201 -16.30 -35.72 -6.35
CA GLU A 201 -16.34 -36.03 -4.92
C GLU A 201 -15.71 -34.92 -4.07
N MET A 202 -14.58 -34.35 -4.50
CA MET A 202 -13.97 -33.19 -3.86
C MET A 202 -14.95 -32.00 -3.82
N LEU A 203 -15.66 -31.74 -4.92
CA LEU A 203 -16.67 -30.68 -4.97
C LEU A 203 -17.85 -30.97 -4.02
N ARG A 204 -18.31 -32.23 -3.96
CA ARG A 204 -19.37 -32.66 -3.04
C ARG A 204 -18.97 -32.44 -1.58
N GLU A 205 -17.76 -32.82 -1.20
CA GLU A 205 -17.22 -32.58 0.15
C GLU A 205 -17.08 -31.08 0.44
N ALA A 206 -16.64 -30.29 -0.55
CA ALA A 206 -16.49 -28.85 -0.40
C ALA A 206 -17.82 -28.13 -0.19
N VAL A 207 -18.83 -28.46 -0.97
CA VAL A 207 -20.19 -27.95 -0.84
C VAL A 207 -20.83 -28.36 0.49
N ALA A 208 -20.53 -29.56 0.98
CA ALA A 208 -20.95 -30.04 2.29
C ALA A 208 -20.12 -29.46 3.46
N MET A 209 -19.17 -28.55 3.18
CA MET A 209 -18.25 -27.94 4.15
C MET A 209 -17.41 -28.97 4.94
N ARG A 210 -17.17 -30.15 4.35
CA ARG A 210 -16.33 -31.21 4.94
C ARG A 210 -14.86 -31.08 4.55
N ARG A 211 -14.60 -30.43 3.41
CA ARG A 211 -13.26 -30.19 2.89
C ARG A 211 -13.18 -28.79 2.29
N ALA A 212 -12.02 -28.15 2.38
CA ALA A 212 -11.76 -26.91 1.67
C ALA A 212 -11.02 -27.21 0.35
N ILE A 213 -11.33 -26.46 -0.72
CA ILE A 213 -10.53 -26.51 -1.94
C ILE A 213 -9.34 -25.59 -1.71
N HIS A 214 -8.16 -26.20 -1.56
CA HIS A 214 -6.92 -25.50 -1.28
C HIS A 214 -6.22 -25.12 -2.58
N CYS A 215 -5.97 -23.83 -2.72
CA CYS A 215 -5.24 -23.23 -3.82
C CYS A 215 -4.10 -22.37 -3.27
N ARG A 216 -3.23 -21.92 -4.16
CA ARG A 216 -2.12 -21.05 -3.83
C ARG A 216 -1.75 -20.19 -5.04
N VAL A 217 -1.21 -19.02 -4.76
CA VAL A 217 -0.61 -18.13 -5.75
C VAL A 217 0.83 -17.82 -5.34
N PRO A 218 1.77 -17.74 -6.29
CA PRO A 218 3.14 -17.32 -5.99
C PRO A 218 3.19 -15.89 -5.44
N LEU A 219 4.08 -15.62 -4.47
CA LEU A 219 4.20 -14.29 -3.87
C LEU A 219 4.97 -13.29 -4.75
N ASP A 220 5.84 -13.80 -5.62
CA ASP A 220 6.76 -13.06 -6.50
C ASP A 220 6.82 -13.68 -7.90
N ASN A 221 7.43 -12.96 -8.85
CA ASN A 221 7.53 -13.37 -10.24
C ASN A 221 8.74 -14.28 -10.52
N GLU A 222 9.24 -14.98 -9.50
CA GLU A 222 10.44 -15.80 -9.67
C GLU A 222 10.13 -17.06 -10.48
N GLN A 223 10.61 -17.07 -11.72
CA GLN A 223 10.46 -18.17 -12.66
C GLN A 223 11.62 -19.17 -12.46
N GLU A 224 11.44 -20.11 -11.53
CA GLU A 224 12.03 -21.46 -11.58
C GLU A 224 13.56 -21.66 -11.49
N THR A 225 14.40 -20.67 -11.16
CA THR A 225 15.85 -20.93 -11.04
C THR A 225 16.28 -21.36 -9.63
N GLY A 226 15.89 -22.56 -9.21
CA GLY A 226 16.50 -23.26 -8.05
C GLY A 226 16.33 -22.61 -6.68
N HIS A 227 15.59 -21.50 -6.59
CA HIS A 227 15.28 -20.80 -5.36
C HIS A 227 13.91 -21.23 -4.80
N LEU A 228 13.76 -21.13 -3.48
CA LEU A 228 12.53 -21.50 -2.77
C LEU A 228 11.41 -20.54 -3.16
N ARG A 229 10.39 -21.06 -3.87
CA ARG A 229 9.22 -20.27 -4.25
C ARG A 229 8.23 -20.21 -3.08
N PHE A 230 7.87 -19.00 -2.69
CA PHE A 230 6.86 -18.77 -1.65
C PHE A 230 5.48 -18.59 -2.27
N PHE A 231 4.45 -19.06 -1.56
CA PHE A 231 3.08 -18.99 -2.03
C PHE A 231 2.13 -18.43 -0.96
N ALA A 232 1.20 -17.57 -1.37
CA ALA A 232 0.04 -17.19 -0.58
C ALA A 232 -1.04 -18.30 -0.72
N PRO A 233 -1.54 -18.86 0.38
CA PRO A 233 -2.65 -19.80 0.33
C PRO A 233 -3.94 -19.08 -0.07
N VAL A 234 -4.76 -19.73 -0.89
CA VAL A 234 -6.09 -19.28 -1.29
C VAL A 234 -7.06 -20.42 -1.05
N THR A 235 -8.09 -20.21 -0.24
CA THR A 235 -9.11 -21.25 0.00
C THR A 235 -10.38 -20.91 -0.73
N LEU A 236 -10.85 -21.78 -1.63
CA LEU A 236 -12.12 -21.63 -2.32
C LEU A 236 -13.23 -22.28 -1.48
N SER A 237 -14.05 -21.45 -0.86
CA SER A 237 -15.23 -21.89 -0.10
C SER A 237 -16.47 -21.80 -0.99
N LEU A 238 -16.91 -22.93 -1.52
CA LEU A 238 -18.12 -23.01 -2.36
C LEU A 238 -19.35 -23.27 -1.50
N TRP A 239 -20.47 -22.66 -1.87
CA TRP A 239 -21.76 -22.86 -1.19
C TRP A 239 -22.68 -23.71 -2.05
N GLY A 240 -23.51 -24.53 -1.42
CA GLY A 240 -24.42 -25.39 -2.15
C GLY A 240 -25.19 -26.36 -1.28
N ILE A 241 -25.86 -27.29 -1.96
CA ILE A 241 -26.56 -28.43 -1.36
C ILE A 241 -26.09 -29.67 -2.10
N ALA A 242 -25.62 -30.66 -1.36
CA ALA A 242 -25.27 -31.96 -1.91
C ALA A 242 -26.47 -32.91 -1.80
N GLU A 243 -27.03 -33.33 -2.94
CA GLU A 243 -28.05 -34.36 -2.99
C GLU A 243 -27.42 -35.73 -3.33
N ALA A 244 -28.26 -36.77 -3.36
CA ALA A 244 -27.80 -38.13 -3.65
C ALA A 244 -27.27 -38.30 -5.09
N THR A 245 -27.88 -37.60 -6.06
CA THR A 245 -27.59 -37.78 -7.49
C THR A 245 -26.93 -36.57 -8.15
N HIS A 246 -27.01 -35.39 -7.54
CA HIS A 246 -26.49 -34.14 -8.10
C HIS A 246 -26.13 -33.14 -6.99
N LEU A 247 -25.44 -32.06 -7.35
CA LEU A 247 -25.10 -30.96 -6.47
C LEU A 247 -25.78 -29.67 -6.96
N HIS A 248 -26.33 -28.88 -6.06
CA HIS A 248 -26.70 -27.49 -6.33
C HIS A 248 -25.56 -26.60 -5.86
N VAL A 249 -24.80 -26.00 -6.77
CA VAL A 249 -23.59 -25.24 -6.42
C VAL A 249 -23.75 -23.78 -6.80
N ASN A 250 -23.47 -22.87 -5.87
CA ASN A 250 -23.43 -21.45 -6.12
C ASN A 250 -22.22 -21.12 -7.02
N THR A 251 -22.48 -20.42 -8.12
CA THR A 251 -21.49 -20.22 -9.18
C THR A 251 -20.65 -18.95 -9.02
N HIS A 252 -21.02 -18.05 -8.11
CA HIS A 252 -20.36 -16.75 -7.97
C HIS A 252 -19.27 -16.77 -6.88
N VAL A 253 -18.01 -16.64 -7.31
CA VAL A 253 -16.81 -16.59 -6.47
C VAL A 253 -16.00 -15.33 -6.78
N ASN A 254 -15.77 -14.51 -5.77
CA ASN A 254 -14.90 -13.33 -5.86
C ASN A 254 -13.52 -13.65 -5.31
N PHE A 255 -12.51 -13.00 -5.88
CA PHE A 255 -11.12 -13.05 -5.42
C PHE A 255 -10.70 -11.66 -4.98
N VAL A 256 -9.97 -11.61 -3.87
CA VAL A 256 -9.37 -10.39 -3.34
C VAL A 256 -7.89 -10.66 -3.11
N PHE A 257 -7.06 -9.75 -3.62
CA PHE A 257 -5.62 -9.78 -3.46
C PHE A 257 -5.16 -8.49 -2.78
N HIS A 258 -4.23 -8.65 -1.85
CA HIS A 258 -3.44 -7.55 -1.29
C HIS A 258 -2.04 -7.67 -1.86
N ALA A 259 -1.51 -6.58 -2.39
CA ALA A 259 -0.18 -6.54 -2.95
C ALA A 259 0.51 -5.21 -2.62
N HIS A 260 1.84 -5.19 -2.59
CA HIS A 260 2.61 -3.96 -2.44
C HIS A 260 3.91 -4.07 -3.23
N ARG A 261 4.21 -3.06 -4.05
CA ARG A 261 5.44 -2.99 -4.87
C ARG A 261 5.72 -4.24 -5.70
N GLY A 262 4.68 -4.86 -6.27
CA GLY A 262 4.82 -6.07 -7.08
C GLY A 262 4.81 -7.39 -6.31
N TYR A 263 4.75 -7.37 -4.98
CA TYR A 263 4.67 -8.60 -4.17
C TYR A 263 3.25 -8.82 -3.65
N ILE A 264 2.78 -10.06 -3.68
CA ILE A 264 1.51 -10.41 -3.06
C ILE A 264 1.73 -10.53 -1.55
N LEU A 265 0.89 -9.86 -0.77
CA LEU A 265 0.88 -9.91 0.69
C LEU A 265 -0.12 -10.95 1.21
N GLY A 266 -1.21 -11.14 0.48
CA GLY A 266 -2.26 -12.08 0.84
C GLY A 266 -3.32 -12.19 -0.25
N ALA A 267 -4.06 -13.29 -0.22
CA ALA A 267 -5.11 -13.57 -1.17
C ALA A 267 -6.25 -14.31 -0.49
N ALA A 268 -7.47 -14.04 -0.92
CA ALA A 268 -8.67 -14.67 -0.42
C ALA A 268 -9.67 -14.88 -1.55
N ALA A 269 -10.47 -15.93 -1.43
CA ALA A 269 -11.60 -16.16 -2.30
C ALA A 269 -12.85 -16.45 -1.47
N TYR A 270 -13.99 -15.92 -1.89
CA TYR A 270 -15.24 -16.08 -1.17
C TYR A 270 -16.42 -16.18 -2.14
N SER A 271 -17.35 -17.07 -1.82
CA SER A 271 -18.61 -17.16 -2.54
C SER A 271 -19.57 -16.05 -2.14
N VAL A 272 -20.31 -15.53 -3.13
CA VAL A 272 -21.43 -14.59 -2.93
C VAL A 272 -22.68 -15.25 -3.46
N ARG A 273 -23.78 -15.22 -2.70
CA ARG A 273 -25.04 -15.84 -3.14
C ARG A 273 -25.50 -15.23 -4.48
N ASP A 274 -25.65 -16.08 -5.48
CA ASP A 274 -26.12 -15.71 -6.81
C ASP A 274 -27.01 -16.82 -7.40
N ARG A 275 -26.56 -17.47 -8.48
CA ARG A 275 -27.26 -18.58 -9.13
C ARG A 275 -26.67 -19.90 -8.67
N PHE A 276 -27.55 -20.88 -8.46
CA PHE A 276 -27.15 -22.26 -8.26
C PHE A 276 -27.21 -23.00 -9.59
N GLN A 277 -26.14 -23.73 -9.91
CA GLN A 277 -26.09 -24.68 -11.01
C GLN A 277 -26.30 -26.08 -10.45
N VAL A 278 -27.19 -26.84 -11.07
CA VAL A 278 -27.27 -28.29 -10.86
C VAL A 278 -26.14 -28.93 -11.66
N VAL A 279 -25.25 -29.64 -10.98
CA VAL A 279 -24.15 -30.37 -11.61
C VAL A 279 -24.23 -31.84 -11.23
N THR A 280 -24.01 -32.70 -12.22
CA THR A 280 -23.83 -34.13 -12.08
C THR A 280 -22.40 -34.51 -12.47
N ARG A 281 -22.05 -35.77 -12.24
CA ARG A 281 -20.75 -36.32 -12.63
C ARG A 281 -20.57 -36.22 -14.15
N GLY A 282 -19.40 -35.75 -14.60
CA GLY A 282 -19.12 -35.55 -16.02
C GLY A 282 -19.51 -34.16 -16.55
N ASP A 283 -20.20 -33.34 -15.76
CA ASP A 283 -20.53 -31.96 -16.13
C ASP A 283 -19.32 -31.01 -15.99
N ALA A 284 -19.54 -29.73 -16.28
CA ALA A 284 -18.63 -28.65 -15.94
C ALA A 284 -19.35 -27.59 -15.08
N LEU A 285 -18.76 -27.24 -13.93
CA LEU A 285 -19.25 -26.18 -13.06
C LEU A 285 -18.82 -24.83 -13.61
N GLN A 286 -19.78 -23.97 -13.93
CA GLN A 286 -19.50 -22.61 -14.34
C GLN A 286 -19.26 -21.75 -13.10
N LEU A 287 -18.03 -21.28 -12.90
CA LEU A 287 -17.67 -20.29 -11.90
C LEU A 287 -17.55 -18.91 -12.55
N HIS A 288 -18.01 -17.87 -11.86
CA HIS A 288 -17.80 -16.48 -12.29
C HIS A 288 -17.65 -15.55 -11.09
N GLY A 289 -17.15 -14.34 -11.32
CA GLY A 289 -17.13 -13.30 -10.30
C GLY A 289 -16.18 -12.16 -10.64
N LYS A 290 -15.67 -11.50 -9.61
CA LYS A 290 -14.74 -10.38 -9.71
C LYS A 290 -13.41 -10.70 -9.04
N VAL A 291 -12.35 -10.19 -9.63
CA VAL A 291 -11.01 -10.16 -9.07
C VAL A 291 -10.73 -8.71 -8.70
N HIS A 292 -10.41 -8.48 -7.43
CA HIS A 292 -10.08 -7.16 -6.91
C HIS A 292 -8.69 -7.15 -6.29
N TRP A 293 -7.97 -6.07 -6.54
CA TRP A 293 -6.64 -5.84 -5.99
C TRP A 293 -6.62 -4.62 -5.07
N PHE A 294 -5.91 -4.76 -3.94
CA PHE A 294 -5.70 -3.69 -2.98
C PHE A 294 -4.20 -3.46 -2.71
N ASP A 295 -3.80 -2.20 -2.47
CA ASP A 295 -2.44 -1.81 -2.10
C ASP A 295 -2.20 -1.94 -0.60
N GLY A 296 -1.13 -2.66 -0.24
CA GLY A 296 -0.73 -2.89 1.13
C GLY A 296 -1.78 -3.68 1.92
N HIS A 297 -1.96 -3.29 3.19
CA HIS A 297 -2.92 -3.91 4.12
C HIS A 297 -4.26 -3.17 4.18
N GLU A 298 -4.44 -2.15 3.35
CA GLU A 298 -5.65 -1.33 3.33
C GLU A 298 -6.56 -1.76 2.18
N PHE A 299 -7.84 -1.38 2.21
CA PHE A 299 -8.79 -1.60 1.12
C PHE A 299 -8.75 -0.48 0.08
N VAL A 300 -7.54 0.00 -0.23
CA VAL A 300 -7.29 1.00 -1.28
C VAL A 300 -6.99 0.26 -2.56
N SER A 301 -7.70 0.56 -3.66
CA SER A 301 -7.50 -0.14 -4.93
C SER A 301 -6.03 -0.13 -5.36
N TYR A 302 -5.51 -1.29 -5.75
CA TYR A 302 -4.12 -1.47 -6.16
C TYR A 302 -3.78 -0.74 -7.45
N VAL A 303 -4.78 -0.26 -8.20
CA VAL A 303 -4.58 0.49 -9.44
C VAL A 303 -3.49 1.50 -9.17
N HIS A 304 -2.31 1.18 -9.71
CA HIS A 304 -1.14 2.02 -9.63
C HIS A 304 -1.46 3.15 -10.58
N LYS A 305 -2.29 4.10 -10.13
CA LYS A 305 -2.44 5.37 -10.81
C LYS A 305 -1.00 5.88 -10.80
N PRO A 306 -0.32 5.95 -11.96
CA PRO A 306 1.02 6.51 -12.00
C PRO A 306 0.90 7.81 -11.24
N PHE A 307 1.75 8.05 -10.25
CA PHE A 307 1.60 9.17 -9.32
C PHE A 307 1.20 10.44 -10.09
N GLN A 308 -0.09 10.75 -10.07
CA GLN A 308 -0.63 11.89 -10.76
C GLN A 308 -0.61 12.98 -9.71
N LEU A 309 0.37 13.86 -9.84
CA LEU A 309 0.36 15.13 -9.11
C LEU A 309 -1.05 15.72 -9.28
N PRO A 310 -1.67 16.24 -8.20
CA PRO A 310 -2.97 16.86 -8.31
C PRO A 310 -2.96 17.90 -9.43
N PRO A 311 -4.03 18.01 -10.26
CA PRO A 311 -4.09 18.98 -11.35
C PRO A 311 -3.63 20.41 -10.97
N PRO A 312 -3.97 20.98 -9.80
CA PRO A 312 -3.46 22.31 -9.42
C PRO A 312 -1.95 22.32 -9.16
N VAL A 313 -1.37 21.23 -8.66
CA VAL A 313 0.08 21.11 -8.43
C VAL A 313 0.82 21.01 -9.76
N VAL A 314 0.32 20.19 -10.69
CA VAL A 314 0.87 20.12 -12.06
C VAL A 314 0.83 21.49 -12.71
N HIS A 315 -0.29 22.21 -12.63
CA HIS A 315 -0.43 23.53 -13.23
C HIS A 315 0.54 24.56 -12.62
N ARG A 316 0.76 24.53 -11.30
CA ARG A 316 1.75 25.40 -10.66
C ARG A 316 3.17 25.04 -11.07
N LEU A 317 3.52 23.76 -11.09
CA LEU A 317 4.86 23.31 -11.51
C LEU A 317 5.14 23.67 -12.96
N THR A 318 4.15 23.54 -13.86
CA THR A 318 4.32 23.96 -15.25
C THR A 318 4.43 25.47 -15.39
N GLN A 319 3.66 26.25 -14.62
CA GLN A 319 3.81 27.71 -14.56
C GLN A 319 5.20 28.13 -14.07
N TYR A 320 5.72 27.49 -13.02
CA TYR A 320 7.07 27.78 -12.51
C TYR A 320 8.16 27.37 -13.50
N ALA A 321 8.03 26.21 -14.13
CA ALA A 321 8.97 25.77 -15.17
C ALA A 321 8.98 26.74 -16.37
N LEU A 322 7.81 27.23 -16.79
CA LEU A 322 7.68 28.20 -17.87
C LEU A 322 8.25 29.56 -17.48
N LEU A 323 7.98 30.05 -16.26
CA LEU A 323 8.55 31.30 -15.75
C LEU A 323 10.08 31.21 -15.65
N PHE A 324 10.59 30.09 -15.14
CA PHE A 324 12.03 29.83 -15.08
C PHE A 324 12.66 29.84 -16.48
N ALA A 325 12.03 29.18 -17.46
CA ALA A 325 12.48 29.20 -18.84
C ALA A 325 12.50 30.62 -19.42
N VAL A 326 11.45 31.42 -19.20
CA VAL A 326 11.38 32.82 -19.67
C VAL A 326 12.50 33.66 -19.04
N VAL A 327 12.74 33.54 -17.73
CA VAL A 327 13.82 34.25 -17.04
C VAL A 327 15.20 33.82 -17.57
N LEU A 328 15.39 32.53 -17.84
CA LEU A 328 16.63 32.00 -18.41
C LEU A 328 16.87 32.55 -19.83
N PHE A 329 15.85 32.57 -20.69
CA PHE A 329 15.97 33.14 -22.04
C PHE A 329 16.21 34.66 -22.01
N ALA A 330 15.49 35.39 -21.16
CA ALA A 330 15.65 36.83 -21.03
C ALA A 330 17.05 37.22 -20.51
N SER A 331 17.56 36.48 -19.52
CA SER A 331 18.90 36.72 -18.97
C SER A 331 20.00 36.37 -19.98
N SER A 332 19.85 35.27 -20.73
CA SER A 332 20.76 34.90 -21.82
C SER A 332 20.76 35.94 -22.95
N ALA A 333 19.59 36.41 -23.38
CA ALA A 333 19.46 37.44 -24.40
C ALA A 333 20.10 38.77 -23.96
N LEU A 334 19.88 39.16 -22.70
CA LEU A 334 20.50 40.35 -22.12
C LEU A 334 22.03 40.22 -22.07
N PHE A 335 22.53 39.07 -21.62
CA PHE A 335 23.96 38.79 -21.60
C PHE A 335 24.57 38.88 -23.00
N PHE A 336 23.97 38.22 -23.99
CA PHE A 336 24.43 38.25 -25.37
C PHE A 336 24.39 39.67 -25.96
N TYR A 337 23.34 40.44 -25.67
CA TYR A 337 23.23 41.83 -26.08
C TYR A 337 24.37 42.69 -25.49
N LEU A 338 24.68 42.52 -24.20
CA LEU A 338 25.77 43.24 -23.55
C LEU A 338 27.14 42.83 -24.11
N LEU A 339 27.36 41.52 -24.31
CA LEU A 339 28.57 40.99 -24.94
C LEU A 339 28.73 41.53 -26.36
N TYR A 340 27.64 41.57 -27.12
CA TYR A 340 27.62 42.12 -28.46
C TYR A 340 28.03 43.59 -28.47
N GLN A 341 27.38 44.42 -27.64
CA GLN A 341 27.66 45.85 -27.57
C GLN A 341 29.07 46.17 -27.09
N ARG A 342 29.57 45.44 -26.09
CA ARG A 342 30.85 45.75 -25.43
C ARG A 342 32.06 45.13 -26.11
N VAL A 343 31.92 43.92 -26.63
CA VAL A 343 33.06 43.14 -27.12
C VAL A 343 32.98 42.94 -28.63
N LEU A 344 31.92 42.31 -29.12
CA LEU A 344 31.85 41.93 -30.54
C LEU A 344 31.77 43.14 -31.45
N LYS A 345 30.93 44.14 -31.13
CA LYS A 345 30.78 45.35 -31.93
C LYS A 345 32.09 46.12 -32.04
N VAL A 346 32.83 46.26 -30.94
CA VAL A 346 34.14 46.94 -30.92
C VAL A 346 35.16 46.16 -31.75
N ARG A 347 35.20 44.82 -31.61
CA ARG A 347 36.10 43.97 -32.40
C ARG A 347 35.78 43.97 -33.88
N LEU A 348 34.50 43.86 -34.25
CA LEU A 348 34.04 43.90 -35.64
C LEU A 348 34.32 45.25 -36.28
N ALA A 349 34.07 46.36 -35.58
CA ALA A 349 34.40 47.70 -36.05
C ALA A 349 35.90 47.86 -36.30
N LYS A 350 36.75 47.40 -35.37
CA LYS A 350 38.22 47.43 -35.52
C LYS A 350 38.72 46.51 -36.64
N GLN A 351 38.03 45.41 -36.92
CA GLN A 351 38.38 44.51 -38.01
C GLN A 351 38.03 45.10 -39.39
N TRP A 352 36.93 45.85 -39.49
CA TRP A 352 36.52 46.52 -40.72
C TRP A 352 37.28 47.83 -40.96
N ASP A 353 37.63 48.55 -39.90
CA ASP A 353 38.45 49.76 -39.95
C ASP A 353 39.53 49.69 -38.85
N PRO A 354 40.78 49.31 -39.19
CA PRO A 354 41.85 49.18 -38.22
C PRO A 354 42.27 50.52 -37.60
N THR A 355 41.86 51.66 -38.18
CA THR A 355 42.11 52.99 -37.62
C THR A 355 41.06 53.44 -36.60
N PHE A 356 39.97 52.67 -36.44
CA PHE A 356 38.90 52.95 -35.49
C PHE A 356 39.42 52.96 -34.04
N LYS A 357 39.39 54.14 -33.41
CA LYS A 357 39.62 54.32 -31.97
C LYS A 357 38.27 54.41 -31.26
N ALA A 358 38.01 53.49 -30.35
CA ALA A 358 36.83 53.56 -29.49
C ALA A 358 37.06 54.64 -28.43
N ASP A 359 36.30 55.73 -28.49
CA ASP A 359 36.23 56.76 -27.44
C ASP A 359 35.45 56.28 -26.21
#